data_AF-W5TQ18-F1
#
_entry.id   AF-W5TQ18-F1
#
_cell.length_a   1.000
_cell.length_b   1.000
_cell.length_c   1.000
_cell.angle_alpha   90.00
_cell.angle_beta   90.00
_cell.angle_gamma   90.00
#
_symmetry.space_group_name_H-M   'P 1'
#
loop_
_entity.id
_entity.type
_entity.pdbx_description
1 polymer ?
#
loop_
_entity_poly.entity_id
_entity_poly.type
_entity_poly.pdbx_seq_one_letter_code
_entity_poly.pdbx_strand_id
1 'polypeptide(L)'
;MTPWTRLIPLGAVVACALAGCGTTDDTAHPVTTTAAATTSPDTAAEEPGSTATTGQTTAGQPSASTGATQVVTLVAIDATGNPINGFTLPDPQPVGSLDCTTGDPSRSAPAGGIYHCGASADSADVCWPMPSRTELRCADDPWQRRLRSYTVDPPLQPIGTTSKPEPWGLELADGTQCRIRVGGAWGGRSDGLVGAYSCTGTSDVVLQPPNAPSAVDTSGPTWQIRMGPLGSGNPDFPPPAVVAVRTAYFAAAS
;
A
#
# COMPACT_ATOMS: atom_id res chain seq x y z
N MET A 1 3.21 32.73 50.90
CA MET A 1 3.05 31.89 52.11
C MET A 1 1.59 31.92 52.54
N THR A 2 0.84 30.87 52.21
CA THR A 2 -0.15 30.11 53.00
C THR A 2 -0.84 29.19 51.98
N PRO A 3 -0.82 27.86 52.15
CA PRO A 3 -1.22 26.89 51.12
C PRO A 3 -2.71 26.56 51.19
N TRP A 4 -3.32 26.27 50.04
CA TRP A 4 -4.63 25.63 49.97
C TRP A 4 -4.51 24.21 49.43
N THR A 5 -4.58 23.27 50.37
CA THR A 5 -4.76 21.84 50.18
C THR A 5 -6.24 21.54 50.00
N ARG A 6 -6.68 20.91 48.91
CA ARG A 6 -7.86 20.01 48.74
C ARG A 6 -7.84 19.48 47.30
N LEU A 7 -8.21 18.27 46.91
CA LEU A 7 -8.50 16.97 47.52
C LEU A 7 -8.57 16.03 46.30
N ILE A 8 -8.00 14.84 46.39
CA ILE A 8 -8.06 13.79 45.35
C ILE A 8 -9.45 13.12 45.40
N PRO A 9 -10.12 12.89 44.27
CA PRO A 9 -11.08 11.80 44.15
C PRO A 9 -10.46 10.62 43.38
N LEU A 10 -10.40 9.48 44.07
CA LEU A 10 -10.19 8.16 43.51
C LEU A 10 -11.36 7.75 42.60
N GLY A 11 -11.02 7.11 41.49
CA GLY A 11 -11.58 5.83 41.07
C GLY A 11 -13.05 5.77 40.61
N ALA A 12 -13.24 5.51 39.32
CA ALA A 12 -14.36 4.70 38.84
C ALA A 12 -13.85 3.75 37.74
N VAL A 13 -13.61 2.50 38.12
CA VAL A 13 -13.38 1.37 37.21
C VAL A 13 -14.73 0.99 36.63
N VAL A 14 -14.90 1.12 35.31
CA VAL A 14 -16.07 0.62 34.59
C VAL A 14 -15.78 -0.83 34.18
N ALA A 15 -16.45 -1.78 34.85
CA ALA A 15 -16.50 -3.17 34.45
C ALA A 15 -17.71 -3.37 33.52
N CYS A 16 -17.49 -3.76 32.27
CA CYS A 16 -18.55 -4.23 31.37
C CYS A 16 -18.89 -5.69 31.72
N ALA A 17 -20.11 -5.91 32.20
CA ALA A 17 -20.68 -7.23 32.40
C ALA A 17 -21.13 -7.82 31.05
N LEU A 18 -20.63 -9.02 30.73
CA LEU A 18 -21.19 -9.90 29.70
C LEU A 18 -22.32 -10.72 30.33
N ALA A 19 -23.53 -10.63 29.76
CA ALA A 19 -24.62 -11.55 30.08
C ALA A 19 -25.48 -11.77 28.84
N GLY A 20 -25.72 -13.05 28.50
CA GLY A 20 -26.74 -13.44 27.54
C GLY A 20 -26.50 -14.77 26.83
N CYS A 21 -26.47 -15.89 27.55
CA CYS A 21 -26.75 -17.22 26.99
C CYS A 21 -28.28 -17.40 26.84
N GLY A 22 -28.69 -18.13 25.80
CA GLY A 22 -30.05 -18.64 25.65
C GLY A 22 -30.15 -19.69 24.55
N THR A 23 -29.90 -20.95 24.92
CA THR A 23 -30.13 -22.17 24.13
C THR A 23 -31.37 -22.89 24.61
N THR A 24 -32.26 -23.27 23.69
CA THR A 24 -33.20 -24.44 23.66
C THR A 24 -34.12 -24.23 22.44
N ASP A 25 -34.62 -25.21 21.68
CA ASP A 25 -34.67 -26.67 21.81
C ASP A 25 -34.98 -27.29 20.44
N ASP A 26 -34.75 -28.59 20.35
CA ASP A 26 -35.00 -29.55 19.27
C ASP A 26 -36.38 -29.48 18.60
N THR A 27 -36.44 -29.73 17.29
CA THR A 27 -37.41 -30.70 16.74
C THR A 27 -36.91 -31.35 15.43
N ALA A 28 -37.05 -32.67 15.40
CA ALA A 28 -36.49 -33.64 14.49
C ALA A 28 -36.90 -33.57 13.00
N HIS A 29 -36.05 -34.22 12.20
CA HIS A 29 -36.15 -34.60 10.80
C HIS A 29 -37.47 -35.28 10.39
N PRO A 30 -37.73 -35.39 9.07
CA PRO A 30 -37.50 -36.71 8.49
C PRO A 30 -36.58 -36.72 7.27
N VAL A 31 -35.73 -37.75 7.29
CA VAL A 31 -34.91 -38.26 6.20
C VAL A 31 -35.84 -38.83 5.12
N THR A 32 -35.58 -38.51 3.84
CA THR A 32 -36.09 -39.32 2.72
C THR A 32 -34.90 -39.89 1.97
N THR A 33 -34.64 -41.17 2.23
CA THR A 33 -33.78 -42.03 1.42
C THR A 33 -34.60 -42.56 0.25
N THR A 34 -34.08 -42.53 -0.98
CA THR A 34 -34.46 -43.49 -2.02
C THR A 34 -33.24 -43.83 -2.87
N ALA A 35 -33.09 -45.12 -3.14
CA ALA A 35 -31.90 -45.81 -3.56
C ALA A 35 -31.81 -46.06 -5.08
N ALA A 36 -30.57 -46.25 -5.52
CA ALA A 36 -30.03 -47.26 -6.45
C ALA A 36 -30.67 -47.54 -7.83
N ALA A 37 -29.86 -47.23 -8.86
CA ALA A 37 -29.30 -48.10 -9.91
C ALA A 37 -30.17 -49.07 -10.72
N THR A 38 -30.07 -48.96 -12.06
CA THR A 38 -30.07 -50.11 -12.99
C THR A 38 -29.18 -49.84 -14.21
N THR A 39 -28.28 -50.79 -14.49
CA THR A 39 -27.40 -50.97 -15.65
C THR A 39 -28.12 -51.56 -16.86
N SER A 40 -27.63 -51.33 -18.10
CA SER A 40 -27.51 -52.33 -19.21
C SER A 40 -26.95 -51.72 -20.53
N PRO A 41 -26.48 -52.56 -21.50
CA PRO A 41 -25.16 -52.40 -22.15
C PRO A 41 -25.15 -52.27 -23.71
N ASP A 42 -23.92 -52.39 -24.26
CA ASP A 42 -23.49 -52.72 -25.65
C ASP A 42 -23.60 -51.64 -26.74
N THR A 43 -22.75 -51.54 -27.78
CA THR A 43 -21.37 -51.97 -28.11
C THR A 43 -21.08 -51.46 -29.53
N ALA A 44 -19.81 -51.13 -29.80
CA ALA A 44 -19.11 -51.00 -31.10
C ALA A 44 -19.36 -49.80 -32.02
N ALA A 45 -18.29 -49.01 -32.23
CA ALA A 45 -17.59 -48.98 -33.53
C ALA A 45 -16.20 -48.32 -33.37
N GLU A 46 -15.26 -48.86 -34.11
CA GLU A 46 -13.81 -48.64 -34.10
C GLU A 46 -13.40 -47.70 -35.24
N GLU A 47 -12.47 -46.76 -35.01
CA GLU A 47 -11.38 -46.45 -35.96
C GLU A 47 -10.22 -45.68 -35.27
N PRO A 48 -8.98 -45.82 -35.78
CA PRO A 48 -7.75 -45.57 -35.03
C PRO A 48 -7.24 -44.14 -35.22
N GLY A 49 -6.81 -43.50 -34.13
CA GLY A 49 -6.30 -42.14 -34.16
C GLY A 49 -5.17 -41.88 -33.17
N SER A 50 -3.95 -41.84 -33.70
CA SER A 50 -2.79 -41.09 -33.21
C SER A 50 -2.12 -41.52 -31.89
N THR A 51 -0.94 -42.12 -32.09
CA THR A 51 0.18 -42.26 -31.16
C THR A 51 0.37 -41.07 -30.21
N ALA A 52 0.53 -41.43 -28.94
CA ALA A 52 0.97 -40.57 -27.86
C ALA A 52 2.32 -39.88 -28.17
N THR A 53 2.38 -38.58 -27.91
CA THR A 53 3.61 -37.90 -27.50
C THR A 53 3.29 -37.17 -26.20
N THR A 54 3.69 -37.79 -25.10
CA THR A 54 3.71 -37.15 -23.78
C THR A 54 4.87 -36.15 -23.76
N GLY A 55 4.64 -34.98 -24.33
CA GLY A 55 5.49 -33.80 -24.12
C GLY A 55 5.14 -33.22 -22.76
N GLN A 56 6.06 -33.32 -21.81
CA GLN A 56 5.97 -32.70 -20.49
C GLN A 56 5.72 -31.19 -20.66
N THR A 57 4.52 -30.73 -20.35
CA THR A 57 4.23 -29.31 -20.17
C THR A 57 4.90 -28.88 -18.86
N THR A 58 6.15 -28.44 -18.95
CA THR A 58 6.77 -27.64 -17.89
C THR A 58 5.84 -26.46 -17.63
N ALA A 59 5.30 -26.37 -16.41
CA ALA A 59 4.58 -25.19 -15.95
C ALA A 59 5.53 -23.99 -16.07
N GLY A 60 5.31 -23.18 -17.10
CA GLY A 60 6.06 -21.96 -17.35
C GLY A 60 5.82 -20.99 -16.20
N GLN A 61 6.88 -20.70 -15.46
CA GLN A 61 7.01 -19.54 -14.60
C GLN A 61 6.50 -18.29 -15.35
N PRO A 62 5.72 -17.39 -14.73
CA PRO A 62 5.20 -16.21 -15.42
C PRO A 62 6.34 -15.44 -16.09
N SER A 63 6.29 -15.32 -17.40
CA SER A 63 7.28 -14.61 -18.20
C SER A 63 7.40 -13.18 -17.69
N ALA A 64 8.60 -12.79 -17.28
CA ALA A 64 8.94 -11.43 -16.96
C ALA A 64 8.56 -10.52 -18.15
N SER A 65 7.75 -9.49 -17.87
CA SER A 65 7.48 -8.40 -18.81
C SER A 65 8.82 -7.89 -19.37
N THR A 66 9.10 -8.18 -20.64
CA THR A 66 10.39 -7.92 -21.30
C THR A 66 10.53 -6.45 -21.75
N GLY A 67 9.89 -5.53 -21.04
CA GLY A 67 9.88 -4.10 -21.32
C GLY A 67 10.74 -3.32 -20.33
N ALA A 68 11.25 -2.16 -20.78
CA ALA A 68 11.81 -1.17 -19.87
C ALA A 68 10.72 -0.68 -18.89
N THR A 69 11.08 -0.39 -17.66
CA THR A 69 10.16 0.17 -16.66
C THR A 69 9.66 1.53 -17.13
N GLN A 70 8.34 1.70 -17.17
CA GLN A 70 7.75 2.98 -17.48
C GLN A 70 7.84 3.91 -16.27
N VAL A 71 8.32 5.13 -16.47
CA VAL A 71 8.27 6.17 -15.44
C VAL A 71 7.11 7.11 -15.75
N VAL A 72 6.20 7.26 -14.79
CA VAL A 72 5.03 8.13 -14.90
C VAL A 72 5.13 9.23 -13.86
N THR A 73 4.93 10.47 -14.31
CA THR A 73 4.86 11.62 -13.42
C THR A 73 3.41 12.08 -13.30
N LEU A 74 2.95 12.27 -12.07
CA LEU A 74 1.59 12.67 -11.74
C LEU A 74 1.58 14.09 -11.19
N VAL A 75 0.80 14.94 -11.84
CA VAL A 75 0.48 16.30 -11.38
C VAL A 75 -0.99 16.29 -10.96
N ALA A 76 -1.25 16.57 -9.69
CA ALA A 76 -2.61 16.45 -9.14
C ALA A 76 -3.43 17.74 -9.21
N ILE A 77 -2.77 18.90 -9.19
CA ILE A 77 -3.43 20.21 -9.24
C ILE A 77 -2.82 21.11 -10.31
N ASP A 78 -3.63 21.98 -10.91
CA ASP A 78 -3.13 23.07 -11.75
C ASP A 78 -2.53 24.22 -10.91
N ALA A 79 -2.00 25.24 -11.58
CA ALA A 79 -1.38 26.40 -10.94
C ALA A 79 -2.35 27.23 -10.07
N THR A 80 -3.67 27.03 -10.22
CA THR A 80 -4.70 27.68 -9.40
C THR A 80 -5.16 26.83 -8.21
N GLY A 81 -4.74 25.56 -8.16
CA GLY A 81 -5.10 24.62 -7.11
C GLY A 81 -6.27 23.71 -7.42
N ASN A 82 -6.78 23.72 -8.65
CA ASN A 82 -7.88 22.83 -9.03
C ASN A 82 -7.36 21.42 -9.33
N PRO A 83 -8.06 20.36 -8.88
CA PRO A 83 -7.72 18.99 -9.24
C PRO A 83 -7.75 18.75 -10.76
N ILE A 84 -6.70 18.12 -11.28
CA ILE A 84 -6.56 17.77 -12.71
C ILE A 84 -6.16 16.30 -12.87
N ASN A 85 -6.03 15.81 -14.10
CA ASN A 85 -5.56 14.45 -14.40
C ASN A 85 -6.34 13.32 -13.69
N GLY A 86 -7.64 13.54 -13.47
CA GLY A 86 -8.52 12.61 -12.78
C GLY A 86 -8.38 12.60 -11.25
N PHE A 87 -7.64 13.55 -10.68
CA PHE A 87 -7.68 13.77 -9.25
C PHE A 87 -8.99 14.40 -8.82
N THR A 88 -9.45 14.02 -7.63
CA THR A 88 -10.67 14.54 -7.01
C THR A 88 -10.35 15.08 -5.63
N LEU A 89 -11.09 16.11 -5.20
CA LEU A 89 -11.00 16.68 -3.87
C LEU A 89 -12.39 16.59 -3.21
N PRO A 90 -12.68 15.48 -2.51
CA PRO A 90 -13.95 15.32 -1.82
C PRO A 90 -14.00 16.12 -0.51
N ASP A 91 -15.22 16.40 -0.04
CA ASP A 91 -15.46 17.01 1.25
C ASP A 91 -15.11 16.07 2.42
N PRO A 92 -14.77 16.63 3.61
CA PRO A 92 -14.67 18.05 3.90
C PRO A 92 -13.36 18.69 3.40
N GLN A 93 -13.39 20.01 3.22
CA GLN A 93 -12.23 20.84 2.87
C GLN A 93 -12.16 22.05 3.80
N PRO A 94 -11.18 22.16 4.71
CA PRO A 94 -10.10 21.21 5.01
C PRO A 94 -10.56 20.01 5.85
N VAL A 95 -9.78 18.91 5.79
CA VAL A 95 -9.94 17.76 6.70
C VAL A 95 -9.23 17.96 8.04
N GLY A 96 -8.34 18.96 8.14
CA GLY A 96 -7.58 19.28 9.35
C GLY A 96 -6.45 20.26 9.08
N SER A 97 -5.55 20.41 10.06
CA SER A 97 -4.33 21.22 9.97
C SER A 97 -3.07 20.34 10.02
N LEU A 98 -2.03 20.70 9.27
CA LEU A 98 -0.72 20.05 9.34
C LEU A 98 0.33 20.97 9.95
N ASP A 99 1.23 20.40 10.75
CA ASP A 99 2.49 21.05 11.11
C ASP A 99 3.51 20.83 9.98
N CYS A 100 3.86 21.93 9.32
CA CYS A 100 4.87 21.99 8.26
C CYS A 100 6.10 22.83 8.66
N THR A 101 6.27 23.17 9.93
CA THR A 101 7.38 24.04 10.40
C THR A 101 8.75 23.45 10.06
N THR A 102 8.88 22.13 10.09
CA THR A 102 10.06 21.36 9.66
C THR A 102 9.75 20.51 8.43
N GLY A 103 8.88 20.98 7.53
CA GLY A 103 8.50 20.24 6.33
C GLY A 103 9.70 19.95 5.41
N ASP A 104 9.69 18.77 4.80
CA ASP A 104 10.75 18.26 3.93
C ASP A 104 10.27 18.14 2.47
N PRO A 105 11.18 18.20 1.47
CA PRO A 105 10.80 17.88 0.11
C PRO A 105 10.31 16.43 0.08
N SER A 106 9.18 16.19 -0.60
CA SER A 106 8.66 14.83 -0.74
C SER A 106 9.73 13.93 -1.36
N ARG A 107 9.98 12.78 -0.71
CA ARG A 107 10.84 11.73 -1.27
C ARG A 107 10.31 11.20 -2.61
N SER A 108 9.02 11.41 -2.88
CA SER A 108 8.32 10.92 -4.06
C SER A 108 8.33 11.89 -5.24
N ALA A 109 9.05 13.01 -5.12
CA ALA A 109 9.11 14.06 -6.13
C ALA A 109 10.57 14.31 -6.59
N PRO A 110 10.91 14.03 -7.86
CA PRO A 110 12.25 14.32 -8.40
C PRO A 110 12.56 15.82 -8.49
N ALA A 111 11.52 16.65 -8.65
CA ALA A 111 11.60 18.10 -8.67
C ALA A 111 11.07 18.71 -7.37
N GLY A 112 11.40 19.98 -7.11
CA GLY A 112 10.93 20.69 -5.92
C GLY A 112 9.45 21.06 -5.97
N GLY A 113 8.96 21.67 -4.89
CA GLY A 113 7.59 22.16 -4.81
C GLY A 113 6.55 21.14 -4.34
N ILE A 114 6.95 19.91 -4.04
CA ILE A 114 6.11 18.89 -3.38
C ILE A 114 6.60 18.70 -1.95
N TYR A 115 5.66 18.78 -1.01
CA TYR A 115 5.93 18.77 0.43
C TYR A 115 5.64 17.40 1.04
N HIS A 116 6.43 17.05 2.05
CA HIS A 116 6.12 16.08 3.08
C HIS A 116 6.01 16.82 4.42
N CYS A 117 4.88 16.69 5.10
CA CYS A 117 4.61 17.36 6.38
C CYS A 117 3.80 16.46 7.33
N GLY A 118 3.69 16.92 8.58
CA GLY A 118 2.83 16.29 9.58
C GLY A 118 3.34 14.96 10.10
N ALA A 119 2.46 14.24 10.79
CA ALA A 119 2.75 12.91 11.29
C ALA A 119 2.49 11.85 10.20
N SER A 120 3.06 10.65 10.35
CA SER A 120 2.79 9.55 9.43
C SER A 120 1.30 9.20 9.32
N ALA A 121 0.52 9.44 10.38
CA ALA A 121 -0.93 9.20 10.40
C ALA A 121 -1.71 10.15 9.48
N ASP A 122 -1.13 11.30 9.12
CA ASP A 122 -1.73 12.23 8.17
C ASP A 122 -1.59 11.75 6.74
N SER A 123 -0.70 10.79 6.44
CA SER A 123 -0.38 10.35 5.07
C SER A 123 -0.12 11.55 4.13
N ALA A 124 0.58 12.57 4.65
CA ALA A 124 0.83 13.85 3.98
C ALA A 124 2.26 13.88 3.40
N ASP A 125 2.62 12.81 2.69
CA ASP A 125 3.95 12.64 2.09
C ASP A 125 4.09 13.14 0.66
N VAL A 126 2.97 13.40 0.00
CA VAL A 126 2.91 14.00 -1.33
C VAL A 126 1.87 15.10 -1.31
N CYS A 127 2.32 16.34 -1.09
CA CYS A 127 1.44 17.49 -0.95
C CYS A 127 1.82 18.64 -1.88
N TRP A 128 0.83 19.18 -2.58
CA TRP A 128 0.97 20.36 -3.43
C TRP A 128 0.49 21.62 -2.68
N PRO A 129 1.27 22.72 -2.69
CA PRO A 129 0.87 23.98 -2.07
C PRO A 129 -0.19 24.69 -2.91
N MET A 130 -1.22 25.23 -2.24
CA MET A 130 -2.10 26.20 -2.86
C MET A 130 -1.38 27.54 -3.08
N PRO A 131 -1.82 28.41 -4.00
CA PRO A 131 -1.19 29.71 -4.25
C PRO A 131 -1.10 30.62 -3.01
N SER A 132 -2.04 30.49 -2.06
CA SER A 132 -2.02 31.22 -0.79
C SER A 132 -0.92 30.77 0.16
N ARG A 133 -0.35 29.57 -0.04
CA ARG A 133 0.69 28.95 0.79
C ARG A 133 0.25 28.64 2.23
N THR A 134 -1.02 28.84 2.56
CA THR A 134 -1.64 28.52 3.85
C THR A 134 -2.46 27.24 3.81
N GLU A 135 -2.43 26.53 2.67
CA GLU A 135 -3.18 25.31 2.45
C GLU A 135 -2.39 24.35 1.53
N LEU A 136 -2.55 23.05 1.77
CA LEU A 136 -2.00 21.96 0.98
C LEU A 136 -3.13 21.09 0.41
N ARG A 137 -2.85 20.48 -0.74
CA ARG A 137 -3.61 19.37 -1.31
C ARG A 137 -2.71 18.15 -1.24
N CYS A 138 -3.03 17.17 -0.41
CA CYS A 138 -2.21 15.98 -0.23
C CYS A 138 -2.88 14.76 -0.84
N ALA A 139 -2.11 13.92 -1.52
CA ALA A 139 -2.59 12.61 -1.99
C ALA A 139 -1.85 11.50 -1.25
N ASP A 140 -2.59 10.45 -0.89
CA ASP A 140 -2.02 9.27 -0.20
C ASP A 140 -1.57 8.19 -1.19
N ASP A 141 -2.36 8.00 -2.26
CA ASP A 141 -2.22 6.90 -3.21
C ASP A 141 -2.26 7.41 -4.67
N PRO A 142 -1.32 6.97 -5.54
CA PRO A 142 -1.22 7.43 -6.92
C PRO A 142 -2.34 6.91 -7.84
N TRP A 143 -2.98 5.80 -7.48
CA TRP A 143 -4.00 5.14 -8.30
C TRP A 143 -5.42 5.60 -7.94
N GLN A 144 -5.71 5.83 -6.65
CA GLN A 144 -7.01 6.32 -6.20
C GLN A 144 -7.28 7.78 -6.60
N ARG A 145 -6.21 8.56 -6.84
CA ARG A 145 -6.28 9.97 -7.27
C ARG A 145 -7.20 10.82 -6.39
N ARG A 146 -7.17 10.58 -5.08
CA ARG A 146 -7.97 11.31 -4.10
C ARG A 146 -7.09 12.26 -3.30
N LEU A 147 -7.44 13.53 -3.34
CA LEU A 147 -6.80 14.59 -2.56
C LEU A 147 -7.49 14.78 -1.22
N ARG A 148 -6.74 15.30 -0.26
CA ARG A 148 -7.22 15.83 1.02
C ARG A 148 -6.71 17.25 1.17
N SER A 149 -7.58 18.14 1.65
CA SER A 149 -7.24 19.53 1.93
C SER A 149 -6.76 19.68 3.37
N TYR A 150 -5.64 20.36 3.59
CA TYR A 150 -5.14 20.70 4.92
C TYR A 150 -4.78 22.18 5.01
N THR A 151 -5.07 22.80 6.15
CA THR A 151 -4.52 24.12 6.48
C THR A 151 -3.12 23.99 7.08
N VAL A 152 -2.31 25.03 6.91
CA VAL A 152 -0.96 25.11 7.47
C VAL A 152 -0.70 26.52 8.00
N ASP A 153 -0.06 26.59 9.16
CA ASP A 153 0.36 27.82 9.81
C ASP A 153 1.71 27.56 10.51
N PRO A 154 2.80 28.29 10.20
CA PRO A 154 2.90 29.44 9.30
C PRO A 154 2.76 29.09 7.80
N PRO A 155 2.60 30.10 6.91
CA PRO A 155 2.62 29.88 5.47
C PRO A 155 3.90 29.17 5.00
N LEU A 156 3.74 28.25 4.06
CA LEU A 156 4.82 27.41 3.56
C LEU A 156 5.96 28.24 2.97
N GLN A 157 7.19 27.85 3.31
CA GLN A 157 8.41 28.36 2.66
C GLN A 157 8.77 27.52 1.43
N PRO A 158 9.38 28.09 0.37
CA PRO A 158 9.70 27.34 -0.84
C PRO A 158 10.61 26.16 -0.50
N ILE A 159 10.35 25.01 -1.11
CA ILE A 159 11.08 23.78 -0.82
C ILE A 159 11.84 23.29 -2.06
N GLY A 160 13.06 22.80 -1.83
CA GLY A 160 13.95 22.30 -2.86
C GLY A 160 13.59 20.88 -3.31
N THR A 161 14.58 20.19 -3.88
CA THR A 161 14.47 18.78 -4.30
C THR A 161 14.98 17.84 -3.21
N THR A 162 14.47 16.61 -3.20
CA THR A 162 15.17 15.52 -2.49
C THR A 162 16.43 15.10 -3.26
N SER A 163 17.49 14.71 -2.54
CA SER A 163 18.71 14.17 -3.15
C SER A 163 18.57 12.73 -3.62
N LYS A 164 17.52 12.04 -3.16
CA LYS A 164 17.27 10.61 -3.42
C LYS A 164 15.77 10.41 -3.65
N PRO A 165 15.25 10.75 -4.84
CA PRO A 165 13.85 10.50 -5.14
C PRO A 165 13.59 9.00 -5.26
N GLU A 166 12.47 8.57 -4.72
CA GLU A 166 11.95 7.22 -4.81
C GLU A 166 10.53 7.23 -5.39
N PRO A 167 10.10 6.21 -6.13
CA PRO A 167 8.73 6.19 -6.65
C PRO A 167 7.69 6.28 -5.53
N TRP A 168 6.67 7.12 -5.70
CA TRP A 168 5.49 7.16 -4.84
C TRP A 168 4.78 5.79 -4.80
N GLY A 169 4.69 5.17 -5.97
CA GLY A 169 4.11 3.86 -6.16
C GLY A 169 4.84 3.06 -7.24
N LEU A 170 4.77 1.75 -7.10
CA LEU A 170 5.31 0.78 -8.03
C LEU A 170 4.17 -0.13 -8.47
N GLU A 171 4.12 -0.42 -9.76
CA GLU A 171 3.23 -1.44 -10.31
C GLU A 171 4.11 -2.55 -10.89
N LEU A 172 3.91 -3.77 -10.42
CA LEU A 172 4.71 -4.91 -10.79
C LEU A 172 4.17 -5.55 -12.08
N ALA A 173 4.96 -6.44 -12.67
CA ALA A 173 4.58 -7.11 -13.92
C ALA A 173 3.24 -7.87 -13.84
N ASP A 174 2.91 -8.41 -12.66
CA ASP A 174 1.66 -9.12 -12.38
C ASP A 174 0.47 -8.20 -12.02
N GLY A 175 0.68 -6.87 -12.00
CA GLY A 175 -0.33 -5.89 -11.64
C GLY A 175 -0.41 -5.56 -10.16
N THR A 176 0.41 -6.18 -9.30
CA THR A 176 0.53 -5.80 -7.89
C THR A 176 0.94 -4.33 -7.76
N GLN A 177 0.23 -3.57 -6.94
CA GLN A 177 0.50 -2.16 -6.66
C GLN A 177 1.17 -2.04 -5.29
N CYS A 178 2.35 -1.44 -5.24
CA CYS A 178 3.11 -1.23 -4.02
C CYS A 178 3.30 0.26 -3.75
N ARG A 179 2.79 0.75 -2.62
CA ARG A 179 2.85 2.16 -2.21
C ARG A 179 3.97 2.37 -1.20
N ILE A 180 4.71 3.46 -1.37
CA ILE A 180 5.88 3.77 -0.55
C ILE A 180 5.51 3.89 0.94
N ARG A 181 6.36 3.40 1.83
CA ARG A 181 6.13 3.49 3.27
C ARG A 181 6.28 4.93 3.75
N VAL A 182 5.29 5.40 4.50
CA VAL A 182 5.30 6.72 5.17
C VAL A 182 5.48 6.63 6.67
N GLY A 183 5.11 5.50 7.27
CA GLY A 183 5.34 5.23 8.67
C GLY A 183 4.62 3.98 9.13
N GLY A 184 4.21 4.00 10.39
CA GLY A 184 3.61 2.85 11.08
C GLY A 184 4.64 1.84 11.58
N ALA A 185 4.19 1.01 12.51
CA ALA A 185 4.97 -0.11 13.03
C ALA A 185 4.98 -1.24 12.00
N TRP A 186 6.17 -1.63 11.57
CA TRP A 186 6.38 -2.74 10.66
C TRP A 186 7.20 -3.80 11.40
N GLY A 187 6.93 -5.07 11.11
CA GLY A 187 7.79 -6.16 11.56
C GLY A 187 9.19 -6.06 10.98
N GLY A 188 10.03 -7.01 11.34
CA GLY A 188 11.38 -7.13 10.79
C GLY A 188 11.66 -8.54 10.32
N ARG A 189 12.94 -8.80 10.09
CA ARG A 189 13.50 -10.07 9.66
C ARG A 189 14.87 -10.24 10.30
N SER A 190 15.29 -11.47 10.54
CA SER A 190 16.61 -11.77 11.13
C SER A 190 17.78 -11.34 10.23
N ASP A 191 17.57 -11.33 8.91
CA ASP A 191 18.54 -10.85 7.91
C ASP A 191 18.70 -9.31 7.89
N GLY A 192 17.97 -8.60 8.75
CA GLY A 192 18.05 -7.16 8.93
C GLY A 192 17.39 -6.34 7.82
N LEU A 193 16.75 -6.96 6.83
CA LEU A 193 15.99 -6.24 5.82
C LEU A 193 14.74 -5.60 6.43
N VAL A 194 14.40 -4.40 5.95
CA VAL A 194 13.25 -3.61 6.39
C VAL A 194 12.30 -3.33 5.24
N GLY A 195 11.02 -3.13 5.55
CA GLY A 195 10.02 -2.80 4.54
C GLY A 195 10.08 -1.34 4.08
N ALA A 196 9.97 -1.15 2.77
CA ALA A 196 10.01 0.11 2.06
C ALA A 196 8.70 0.45 1.33
N TYR A 197 7.93 -0.55 0.86
CA TYR A 197 6.63 -0.37 0.22
C TYR A 197 5.65 -1.47 0.65
N SER A 198 4.39 -1.13 0.85
CA SER A 198 3.31 -2.09 1.12
C SER A 198 2.59 -2.41 -0.18
N CYS A 199 2.26 -3.68 -0.41
CA CYS A 199 1.68 -4.13 -1.67
C CYS A 199 0.23 -4.61 -1.52
N THR A 200 -0.61 -4.33 -2.51
CA THR A 200 -2.01 -4.76 -2.55
C THR A 200 -2.12 -6.27 -2.78
N GLY A 201 -3.06 -6.92 -2.11
CA GLY A 201 -3.40 -8.33 -2.37
C GLY A 201 -2.39 -9.35 -1.85
N THR A 202 -1.39 -8.92 -1.08
CA THR A 202 -0.37 -9.80 -0.47
C THR A 202 0.09 -9.24 0.88
N SER A 203 0.63 -10.12 1.74
CA SER A 203 1.34 -9.73 2.97
C SER A 203 2.81 -9.41 2.74
N ASP A 204 3.33 -9.76 1.56
CA ASP A 204 4.71 -9.43 1.19
C ASP A 204 4.87 -7.94 0.94
N VAL A 205 6.06 -7.44 1.25
CA VAL A 205 6.42 -6.05 1.09
C VAL A 205 7.67 -5.92 0.25
N VAL A 206 7.90 -4.73 -0.28
CA VAL A 206 9.20 -4.40 -0.87
C VAL A 206 10.20 -4.19 0.26
N LEU A 207 11.32 -4.89 0.19
CA LEU A 207 12.37 -4.94 1.20
C LEU A 207 13.61 -4.17 0.74
N GLN A 208 14.31 -3.57 1.70
CA GLN A 208 15.61 -2.95 1.50
C GLN A 208 16.53 -3.15 2.70
N PRO A 209 17.87 -3.06 2.51
CA PRO A 209 18.79 -2.88 3.61
C PRO A 209 18.46 -1.59 4.41
N PRO A 210 18.66 -1.54 5.74
CA PRO A 210 18.27 -0.41 6.57
C PRO A 210 18.83 0.95 6.15
N ASN A 211 20.02 0.96 5.56
CA ASN A 211 20.74 2.18 5.14
C ASN A 211 20.83 2.30 3.61
N ALA A 212 20.05 1.52 2.87
CA ALA A 212 20.05 1.62 1.41
C ALA A 212 19.47 2.98 0.97
N PRO A 213 20.03 3.58 -0.10
CA PRO A 213 19.51 4.85 -0.62
C PRO A 213 18.15 4.70 -1.32
N SER A 214 17.79 3.49 -1.73
CA SER A 214 16.50 3.16 -2.34
C SER A 214 16.26 1.64 -2.24
N ALA A 215 15.00 1.24 -2.23
CA ALA A 215 14.58 -0.15 -2.34
C ALA A 215 14.50 -0.65 -3.80
N VAL A 216 14.65 0.25 -4.76
CA VAL A 216 14.47 -0.02 -6.20
C VAL A 216 15.83 0.03 -6.88
N ASP A 217 16.22 -1.08 -7.50
CA ASP A 217 17.38 -1.13 -8.38
C ASP A 217 16.99 -0.58 -9.75
N THR A 218 17.56 0.58 -10.09
CA THR A 218 17.33 1.32 -11.34
C THR A 218 18.51 1.24 -12.30
N SER A 219 19.48 0.35 -12.06
CA SER A 219 20.72 0.25 -12.84
C SER A 219 20.52 -0.29 -14.27
N GLY A 220 19.41 -1.00 -14.51
CA GLY A 220 19.03 -1.54 -15.82
C GLY A 220 17.77 -0.89 -16.40
N PRO A 221 17.42 -1.20 -17.66
CA PRO A 221 16.20 -0.69 -18.31
C PRO A 221 14.93 -1.21 -17.64
N THR A 222 14.96 -2.42 -17.09
CA THR A 222 13.90 -2.98 -16.26
C THR A 222 14.33 -2.88 -14.81
N TRP A 223 13.67 -2.02 -14.05
CA TRP A 223 13.91 -1.83 -12.63
C TRP A 223 13.47 -3.06 -11.84
N GLN A 224 14.17 -3.30 -10.73
CA GLN A 224 13.94 -4.48 -9.91
C GLN A 224 13.77 -4.10 -8.44
N ILE A 225 13.00 -4.90 -7.73
CA ILE A 225 12.80 -4.80 -6.29
C ILE A 225 12.98 -6.17 -5.65
N ARG A 226 13.13 -6.18 -4.33
CA ARG A 226 13.14 -7.40 -3.52
C ARG A 226 11.84 -7.49 -2.73
N MET A 227 11.09 -8.57 -2.92
CA MET A 227 9.80 -8.81 -2.26
C MET A 227 9.92 -9.94 -1.25
N GLY A 228 9.29 -9.78 -0.09
CA GLY A 228 9.17 -10.88 0.88
C GLY A 228 8.45 -10.47 2.15
N PRO A 229 8.24 -11.42 3.08
CA PRO A 229 7.46 -11.18 4.29
C PRO A 229 8.25 -10.43 5.37
N LEU A 230 7.52 -9.75 6.25
CA LEU A 230 8.00 -9.24 7.53
C LEU A 230 7.24 -9.92 8.68
N GLY A 231 7.85 -9.98 9.87
CA GLY A 231 7.20 -10.56 11.05
C GLY A 231 7.64 -9.92 12.37
N SER A 232 6.83 -10.12 13.40
CA SER A 232 7.15 -9.70 14.76
C SER A 232 8.32 -10.51 15.31
N GLY A 233 9.26 -9.86 16.01
CA GLY A 233 10.40 -10.55 16.63
C GLY A 233 11.52 -10.93 15.68
N ASN A 234 11.57 -10.33 14.48
CA ASN A 234 12.62 -10.55 13.47
C ASN A 234 12.83 -12.03 13.10
N PRO A 235 11.78 -12.73 12.63
CA PRO A 235 11.89 -14.15 12.28
C PRO A 235 12.83 -14.39 11.10
N ASP A 236 13.31 -15.63 11.01
CA ASP A 236 14.02 -16.15 9.84
C ASP A 236 13.02 -16.42 8.71
N PHE A 237 13.37 -15.95 7.51
CA PHE A 237 12.58 -16.17 6.30
C PHE A 237 13.51 -16.53 5.13
N PRO A 238 12.97 -17.13 4.06
CA PRO A 238 13.72 -17.34 2.82
C PRO A 238 14.25 -16.02 2.23
N PRO A 239 15.28 -16.08 1.38
CA PRO A 239 15.74 -14.91 0.63
C PRO A 239 14.59 -14.25 -0.15
N PRO A 240 14.55 -12.89 -0.23
CA PRO A 240 13.53 -12.18 -0.98
C PRO A 240 13.50 -12.57 -2.47
N ALA A 241 12.30 -12.59 -3.05
CA ALA A 241 12.12 -12.73 -4.48
C ALA A 241 12.52 -11.43 -5.19
N VAL A 242 13.24 -11.55 -6.31
CA VAL A 242 13.53 -10.40 -7.17
C VAL A 242 12.40 -10.25 -8.17
N VAL A 243 11.75 -9.08 -8.19
CA VAL A 243 10.57 -8.82 -9.01
C VAL A 243 10.78 -7.59 -9.89
N ALA A 244 10.35 -7.70 -11.15
CA ALA A 244 10.42 -6.61 -12.12
C ALA A 244 9.32 -5.57 -11.87
N VAL A 245 9.69 -4.30 -11.93
CA VAL A 245 8.77 -3.17 -11.89
C VAL A 245 8.31 -2.86 -13.32
N ARG A 246 6.99 -2.87 -13.54
CA ARG A 246 6.39 -2.46 -14.81
C ARG A 246 6.32 -0.93 -14.91
N THR A 247 5.78 -0.28 -13.88
CA THR A 247 5.59 1.17 -13.85
C THR A 247 6.03 1.74 -12.51
N ALA A 248 6.75 2.85 -12.54
CA ALA A 248 7.11 3.65 -11.37
C ALA A 248 6.44 5.02 -11.45
N TYR A 249 5.71 5.39 -10.41
CA TYR A 249 4.96 6.64 -10.33
C TYR A 249 5.69 7.65 -9.44
N PHE A 250 5.86 8.87 -9.92
CA PHE A 250 6.41 10.00 -9.15
C PHE A 250 5.43 11.17 -9.14
N ALA A 251 5.51 12.02 -8.12
CA ALA A 251 4.76 13.27 -8.07
C ALA A 251 5.54 14.41 -8.73
N ALA A 252 4.82 15.38 -9.30
CA ALA A 252 5.41 16.64 -9.75
C ALA A 252 4.45 17.82 -9.56
N ALA A 253 5.03 19.01 -9.46
CA ALA A 253 4.29 20.27 -9.48
C ALA A 253 3.78 20.58 -10.91
N SER A 254 2.78 21.46 -11.01
CA SER A 254 2.24 21.97 -12.29
C SER A 254 3.10 23.05 -12.93
#